data_AF-A0A1X7RAT2-F1
#
_entry.id   AF-A0A1X7RAT2-F1
#
_cell.length_a   1.000
_cell.length_b   1.000
_cell.length_c   1.000
_cell.angle_alpha   90.00
_cell.angle_beta   90.00
_cell.angle_gamma   90.00
#
_symmetry.space_group_name_H-M   'P 1'
#
loop_
_entity.id
_entity.type
_entity.pdbx_description
1 polymer ?
#
loop_
_entity_poly.entity_id
_entity_poly.type
_entity_poly.pdbx_seq_one_letter_code
_entity_poly.pdbx_strand_id
1 'polypeptide(L)'
;MSVLKKLSELVTKNDLENKILITPSLFSSPLLPSKNINVPNTNSKNINDPSTKTKNISKLYENRQISVGKRSAYQKNLVKDYLSSFEHIRPFKRLTIQDDYDVERAKKLNLFKKKISTNPKFKETQDEIFLGRIIPILIRQCKIPVNKTKLHFSSIPKRIYPKDSYDEIPIIPNFQEDPQAFANYIGLLTHTNFHFKNSSSTNGIIPTLLRTLLHPMNKTTGPYQTTETFNDMIYYFYQKSDLASMRESLAILKLSNCKPDIKTYNLMLSGLLKNSNNESSPNENKNLIYYLERMIKDEVRADSITWNILFQFLETDKGRTVFMEAMRDLNIEITYRFIITLIKNSQSTQTMSGLSILKLFQQYNIRMNNDILKFCIKRFLRDGQLNHALTTIEHVSKETKSSMAEGNLIIPTVINSDTLNLFLYHFGNAGRLDLSLMSFNTFTKDYDVKPNSTNFEMLFKSLVRNGYSKNFPIIHKWIKVIRLKWTKEMRNNYWKVKADSIAKFNCLKDVHEDDIKIFDTMISNFKLKENNSSGYNTWSNATKDERKILRYINCRPNSIMKEKLINNKTNNLIKNNKNTYQQKKKYRENICKIAIKHATIKRIPYAADWYEGLNKELKDRKLLQETTSLD
;
A
#
# COMPACT_ATOMS: atom_id res chain seq x y z
N MET A 1 -1.53 33.52 -14.96
CA MET A 1 -0.15 33.41 -14.43
C MET A 1 0.18 31.94 -14.17
N SER A 2 1.39 31.48 -14.50
CA SER A 2 1.78 30.08 -14.27
C SER A 2 1.90 29.80 -12.76
N VAL A 3 1.30 28.70 -12.30
CA VAL A 3 1.36 28.18 -10.91
C VAL A 3 2.82 28.11 -10.41
N LEU A 4 3.76 27.82 -11.31
CA LEU A 4 5.20 27.75 -11.02
C LEU A 4 5.84 29.11 -10.70
N LYS A 5 5.40 30.20 -11.35
CA LYS A 5 5.87 31.57 -11.02
C LYS A 5 5.37 32.01 -9.65
N LYS A 6 4.15 31.61 -9.28
CA LYS A 6 3.59 31.88 -7.95
C LYS A 6 4.30 31.06 -6.86
N LEU A 7 4.74 29.83 -7.19
CA LEU A 7 5.56 28.99 -6.32
C LEU A 7 6.94 29.60 -6.08
N SER A 8 7.59 30.18 -7.11
CA SER A 8 8.90 30.82 -6.91
C SER A 8 8.84 31.96 -5.90
N GLU A 9 7.85 32.84 -6.03
CA GLU A 9 7.60 33.94 -5.07
C GLU A 9 7.34 33.45 -3.65
N LEU A 10 6.73 32.27 -3.52
CA LEU A 10 6.38 31.66 -2.25
C LEU A 10 7.57 30.95 -1.58
N VAL A 11 8.44 30.32 -2.39
CA VAL A 11 9.66 29.64 -1.93
C VAL A 11 10.69 30.64 -1.45
N THR A 12 10.87 31.76 -2.16
CA THR A 12 11.84 32.82 -1.80
C THR A 12 11.52 33.53 -0.50
N LYS A 13 10.27 33.51 -0.03
CA LYS A 13 9.84 34.15 1.23
C LYS A 13 9.95 33.23 2.45
N ASN A 14 9.93 31.91 2.24
CA ASN A 14 9.83 30.93 3.32
C ASN A 14 11.18 30.37 3.78
N ASP A 15 12.32 30.89 3.29
CA ASP A 15 13.69 30.41 3.55
C ASP A 15 13.70 28.92 3.85
N LEU A 16 13.50 28.10 2.80
CA LEU A 16 13.56 26.64 2.90
C LEU A 16 14.97 26.12 3.26
N GLU A 17 15.91 27.02 3.57
CA GLU A 17 17.12 26.77 4.32
C GLU A 17 16.79 26.65 5.82
N ASN A 18 16.86 25.43 6.35
CA ASN A 18 16.89 25.11 7.77
C ASN A 18 15.61 25.39 8.59
N LYS A 19 14.73 24.40 8.62
CA LYS A 19 14.09 23.98 9.88
C LYS A 19 14.37 22.51 10.17
N ILE A 20 15.48 22.35 10.87
CA ILE A 20 15.88 21.18 11.64
C ILE A 20 14.83 20.92 12.72
N LEU A 21 14.34 19.69 12.79
CA LEU A 21 13.80 19.12 14.02
C LEU A 21 14.51 17.78 14.26
N ILE A 22 15.69 17.89 14.87
CA ILE A 22 16.38 16.80 15.56
C ILE A 22 15.70 16.68 16.93
N THR A 23 15.33 15.46 17.30
CA THR A 23 15.45 15.02 18.69
C THR A 23 16.58 13.98 18.74
N PRO A 24 17.64 14.21 19.54
CA PRO A 24 18.67 13.22 19.80
C PRO A 24 18.23 12.32 20.96
N SER A 25 18.76 11.09 20.97
CA SER A 25 18.58 10.03 21.96
C SER A 25 17.26 9.24 21.88
N LEU A 26 17.39 7.97 21.50
CA LEU A 26 16.81 6.80 22.17
C LEU A 26 17.27 5.54 21.38
N PHE A 27 18.57 5.26 21.43
CA PHE A 27 18.98 3.86 21.40
C PHE A 27 18.63 3.29 22.77
N SER A 28 17.37 2.87 22.91
CA SER A 28 17.02 1.84 23.88
C SER A 28 16.82 0.56 23.09
N SER A 29 17.47 -0.48 23.60
CA SER A 29 17.49 -1.85 23.09
C SER A 29 16.16 -2.31 22.52
N PRO A 30 16.10 -2.94 21.33
CA PRO A 30 14.98 -3.81 21.04
C PRO A 30 15.02 -4.95 22.07
N LEU A 31 14.05 -4.97 22.98
CA LEU A 31 13.70 -6.14 23.77
C LEU A 31 13.29 -7.26 22.80
N LEU A 32 14.29 -7.98 22.31
CA LEU A 32 14.14 -9.36 21.91
C LEU A 32 14.66 -10.17 23.09
N PRO A 33 13.83 -10.92 23.82
CA PRO A 33 14.34 -12.06 24.57
C PRO A 33 14.82 -13.08 23.54
N SER A 34 16.14 -13.12 23.34
CA SER A 34 16.82 -14.32 22.89
C SER A 34 16.67 -15.38 23.98
N LYS A 35 15.77 -16.34 23.76
CA LYS A 35 16.01 -17.71 24.22
C LYS A 35 15.96 -18.60 23.01
N ASN A 36 17.16 -19.05 22.61
CA ASN A 36 17.36 -20.25 21.81
C ASN A 36 16.60 -21.39 22.49
N ILE A 37 15.40 -21.68 22.01
CA ILE A 37 14.79 -22.97 22.23
C ILE A 37 15.25 -23.82 21.06
N ASN A 38 16.17 -24.75 21.35
CA ASN A 38 16.53 -25.85 20.46
C ASN A 38 15.23 -26.48 19.94
N VAL A 39 14.92 -26.27 18.67
CA VAL A 39 13.87 -27.02 17.99
C VAL A 39 14.44 -28.41 17.73
N PRO A 40 13.93 -29.49 18.35
CA PRO A 40 14.39 -30.82 18.03
C PRO A 40 13.98 -31.13 16.59
N ASN A 41 14.92 -31.68 15.82
CA ASN A 41 14.64 -32.37 14.56
C ASN A 41 13.54 -33.43 14.77
N THR A 42 12.30 -33.13 14.42
CA THR A 42 11.28 -34.16 14.26
C THR A 42 11.14 -34.51 12.80
N ASN A 43 11.70 -35.67 12.49
CA ASN A 43 11.63 -36.40 11.25
C ASN A 43 10.23 -36.38 10.62
N SER A 44 10.23 -36.22 9.30
CA SER A 44 9.19 -36.62 8.38
C SER A 44 8.66 -38.02 8.68
N LYS A 45 7.40 -38.14 9.13
CA LYS A 45 6.60 -39.35 8.94
C LYS A 45 5.13 -39.00 8.63
N ASN A 46 4.77 -39.37 7.41
CA ASN A 46 3.48 -39.82 6.89
C ASN A 46 2.23 -38.92 7.01
N ILE A 47 1.86 -38.47 5.82
CA ILE A 47 0.56 -37.95 5.39
C ILE A 47 -0.51 -39.00 5.75
N ASN A 48 -1.35 -38.69 6.73
CA ASN A 48 -2.61 -39.39 6.95
C ASN A 48 -3.72 -38.79 6.07
N ASP A 49 -4.37 -39.70 5.35
CA ASP A 49 -5.49 -39.62 4.41
C ASP A 49 -6.47 -38.42 4.53
N PRO A 50 -6.71 -37.63 3.45
CA PRO A 50 -7.61 -36.46 3.45
C PRO A 50 -9.10 -36.78 3.18
N SER A 51 -9.48 -38.05 3.09
CA SER A 51 -10.80 -38.49 2.60
C SER A 51 -11.92 -38.51 3.66
N THR A 52 -11.59 -38.55 4.96
CA THR A 52 -12.60 -38.70 6.04
C THR A 52 -13.00 -37.39 6.73
N LYS A 53 -12.11 -36.38 6.81
CA LYS A 53 -12.47 -35.05 7.35
C LYS A 53 -13.36 -34.22 6.41
N THR A 54 -13.37 -34.53 5.12
CA THR A 54 -14.04 -33.71 4.10
C THR A 54 -15.57 -33.89 4.05
N LYS A 55 -16.10 -35.05 4.48
CA LYS A 55 -17.55 -35.34 4.46
C LYS A 55 -18.34 -34.71 5.63
N ASN A 56 -17.75 -34.56 6.82
CA ASN A 56 -18.42 -33.86 7.93
C ASN A 56 -18.39 -32.33 7.76
N ILE A 57 -17.38 -31.79 7.08
CA ILE A 57 -17.26 -30.35 6.79
C ILE A 57 -18.23 -29.91 5.68
N SER A 58 -18.63 -30.80 4.76
CA SER A 58 -19.58 -30.46 3.69
C SER A 58 -21.02 -30.29 4.20
N LYS A 59 -21.48 -31.10 5.16
CA LYS A 59 -22.82 -30.93 5.77
C LYS A 59 -22.94 -29.64 6.60
N LEU A 60 -21.87 -29.24 7.31
CA LEU A 60 -21.78 -27.94 7.99
C LEU A 60 -21.77 -26.74 7.02
N TYR A 61 -21.35 -26.96 5.77
CA TYR A 61 -21.18 -25.93 4.75
C TYR A 61 -22.51 -25.49 4.12
N GLU A 62 -23.42 -26.43 3.86
CA GLU A 62 -24.70 -26.15 3.18
C GLU A 62 -25.65 -25.33 4.06
N ASN A 63 -25.77 -25.65 5.36
CA ASN A 63 -26.69 -24.97 6.27
C ASN A 63 -26.22 -23.57 6.71
N ARG A 64 -24.91 -23.29 6.71
CA ARG A 64 -24.35 -21.97 7.11
C ARG A 64 -23.96 -21.07 5.94
N GLN A 65 -24.15 -21.50 4.69
CA GLN A 65 -23.96 -20.63 3.54
C GLN A 65 -24.93 -19.45 3.53
N ILE A 66 -26.09 -19.58 4.21
CA ILE A 66 -27.06 -18.50 4.41
C ILE A 66 -26.46 -17.38 5.29
N SER A 67 -25.66 -17.70 6.31
CA SER A 67 -25.14 -16.72 7.28
C SER A 67 -23.79 -16.10 6.88
N VAL A 68 -22.94 -16.80 6.12
CA VAL A 68 -21.61 -16.29 5.71
C VAL A 68 -21.39 -16.20 4.20
N GLY A 69 -22.33 -16.71 3.40
CA GLY A 69 -22.22 -16.80 1.95
C GLY A 69 -22.59 -15.52 1.21
N LYS A 70 -22.64 -15.59 -0.12
CA LYS A 70 -23.01 -14.45 -0.97
C LYS A 70 -24.47 -14.06 -0.69
N ARG A 71 -24.74 -12.77 -0.45
CA ARG A 71 -26.05 -12.19 -0.02
C ARG A 71 -26.44 -12.37 1.45
N SER A 72 -25.60 -12.99 2.28
CA SER A 72 -25.83 -13.10 3.74
C SER A 72 -25.77 -11.78 4.50
N ALA A 73 -25.34 -10.68 3.85
CA ALA A 73 -24.97 -9.43 4.51
C ALA A 73 -23.97 -9.59 5.68
N TYR A 74 -23.21 -10.70 5.75
CA TYR A 74 -22.33 -11.06 6.88
C TYR A 74 -21.50 -9.89 7.44
N GLN A 75 -20.81 -9.14 6.60
CA GLN A 75 -19.98 -8.01 7.06
C GLN A 75 -20.82 -6.86 7.63
N LYS A 76 -22.04 -6.63 7.10
CA LYS A 76 -22.96 -5.62 7.63
C LYS A 76 -23.50 -6.09 8.99
N ASN A 77 -23.89 -7.37 9.10
CA ASN A 77 -24.34 -7.97 10.37
C ASN A 77 -23.27 -7.89 11.44
N LEU A 78 -22.02 -8.30 11.14
CA LEU A 78 -20.92 -8.26 12.10
C LEU A 78 -20.63 -6.85 12.63
N VAL A 79 -20.75 -5.83 11.77
CA VAL A 79 -20.61 -4.44 12.22
C VAL A 79 -21.85 -3.96 12.97
N LYS A 80 -23.06 -4.40 12.59
CA LYS A 80 -24.28 -4.11 13.36
C LYS A 80 -24.17 -4.68 14.78
N ASP A 81 -23.76 -5.93 14.92
CA ASP A 81 -23.59 -6.61 16.21
C ASP A 81 -22.51 -5.93 17.07
N TYR A 82 -21.43 -5.46 16.44
CA TYR A 82 -20.43 -4.65 17.13
C TYR A 82 -20.97 -3.28 17.56
N LEU A 83 -21.81 -2.63 16.73
CA LEU A 83 -22.32 -1.29 17.01
C LEU A 83 -23.55 -1.27 17.92
N SER A 84 -24.26 -2.39 18.07
CA SER A 84 -25.45 -2.51 18.92
C SER A 84 -25.12 -2.26 20.39
N SER A 85 -23.89 -2.55 20.81
CA SER A 85 -23.37 -2.19 22.14
C SER A 85 -23.44 -0.68 22.42
N PHE A 86 -23.54 0.16 21.38
CA PHE A 86 -23.60 1.61 21.48
C PHE A 86 -24.99 2.19 21.16
N GLU A 87 -25.99 1.38 20.84
CA GLU A 87 -27.30 1.85 20.35
C GLU A 87 -27.97 2.85 21.30
N HIS A 88 -27.90 2.56 22.62
CA HIS A 88 -28.47 3.43 23.66
C HIS A 88 -27.72 4.77 23.83
N ILE A 89 -26.46 4.84 23.42
CA ILE A 89 -25.61 6.02 23.61
C ILE A 89 -25.63 6.90 22.34
N ARG A 90 -25.54 6.27 21.17
CA ARG A 90 -25.49 6.98 19.89
C ARG A 90 -26.05 6.13 18.75
N PRO A 91 -27.09 6.59 18.03
CA PRO A 91 -27.59 5.88 16.87
C PRO A 91 -26.61 5.98 15.70
N PHE A 92 -26.06 4.85 15.28
CA PHE A 92 -25.25 4.75 14.06
C PHE A 92 -26.14 4.37 12.88
N LYS A 93 -25.93 5.03 11.73
CA LYS A 93 -26.67 4.71 10.48
C LYS A 93 -26.50 3.23 10.07
N ARG A 94 -25.39 2.58 10.43
CA ARG A 94 -25.12 1.18 10.09
C ARG A 94 -25.80 0.16 11.01
N LEU A 95 -26.56 0.60 12.03
CA LEU A 95 -27.45 -0.28 12.80
C LEU A 95 -28.62 -0.78 11.94
N THR A 96 -29.09 0.05 10.99
CA THR A 96 -30.11 -0.32 10.02
C THR A 96 -29.47 -0.88 8.75
N ILE A 97 -29.72 -2.17 8.48
CA ILE A 97 -29.24 -2.83 7.27
C ILE A 97 -30.28 -2.60 6.18
N GLN A 98 -29.96 -1.68 5.28
CA GLN A 98 -30.72 -1.45 4.05
C GLN A 98 -30.01 -2.15 2.88
N ASP A 99 -30.79 -2.87 2.08
CA ASP A 99 -30.35 -3.47 0.81
C ASP A 99 -30.89 -2.66 -0.39
N ASP A 100 -30.77 -1.34 -0.27
CA ASP A 100 -31.28 -0.33 -1.21
C ASP A 100 -30.20 0.17 -2.18
N TYR A 101 -29.07 -0.53 -2.30
CA TYR A 101 -27.98 -0.10 -3.19
C TYR A 101 -28.38 -0.21 -4.67
N ASP A 102 -28.79 0.92 -5.24
CA ASP A 102 -29.11 1.05 -6.65
C ASP A 102 -27.83 1.11 -7.51
N VAL A 103 -27.46 -0.07 -8.02
CA VAL A 103 -26.30 -0.25 -8.90
C VAL A 103 -26.43 0.57 -10.19
N GLU A 104 -27.63 0.72 -10.74
CA GLU A 104 -27.85 1.43 -11.99
C GLU A 104 -27.73 2.94 -11.81
N ARG A 105 -28.38 3.49 -10.78
CA ARG A 105 -28.23 4.90 -10.41
C ARG A 105 -26.77 5.23 -10.12
N ALA A 106 -26.05 4.38 -9.38
CA ALA A 106 -24.63 4.58 -9.11
C ALA A 106 -23.79 4.61 -10.40
N LYS A 107 -24.05 3.71 -11.35
CA LYS A 107 -23.41 3.72 -12.67
C LYS A 107 -23.75 4.97 -13.48
N LYS A 108 -25.02 5.36 -13.54
CA LYS A 108 -25.49 6.57 -14.23
C LYS A 108 -24.83 7.83 -13.66
N LEU A 109 -24.80 7.97 -12.33
CA LEU A 109 -24.12 9.08 -11.65
C LEU A 109 -22.62 9.10 -11.93
N ASN A 110 -21.95 7.95 -11.94
CA ASN A 110 -20.51 7.88 -12.27
C ASN A 110 -20.25 8.31 -13.72
N LEU A 111 -21.06 7.82 -14.68
CA LEU A 111 -20.96 8.24 -16.08
C LEU A 111 -21.22 9.74 -16.24
N PHE A 112 -22.24 10.27 -15.56
CA PHE A 112 -22.56 11.69 -15.55
C PHE A 112 -21.42 12.53 -14.95
N LYS A 113 -20.87 12.14 -13.79
CA LYS A 113 -19.69 12.78 -13.16
C LYS A 113 -18.50 12.77 -14.12
N LYS A 114 -18.22 11.66 -14.82
CA LYS A 114 -17.16 11.60 -15.83
C LYS A 114 -17.36 12.60 -16.97
N LYS A 115 -18.56 12.64 -17.57
CA LYS A 115 -18.90 13.59 -18.66
C LYS A 115 -18.83 15.05 -18.22
N ILE A 116 -19.21 15.34 -16.98
CA ILE A 116 -19.17 16.69 -16.43
C ILE A 116 -17.75 17.10 -16.04
N SER A 117 -16.97 16.17 -15.47
CA SER A 117 -15.56 16.37 -15.11
C SER A 117 -14.64 16.60 -16.31
N THR A 118 -15.14 16.53 -17.55
CA THR A 118 -14.38 16.93 -18.74
C THR A 118 -14.64 18.37 -19.15
N ASN A 119 -15.67 19.03 -18.62
CA ASN A 119 -16.00 20.42 -18.95
C ASN A 119 -15.17 21.40 -18.09
N PRO A 120 -14.28 22.21 -18.68
CA PRO A 120 -13.42 23.12 -17.93
C PRO A 120 -14.20 24.19 -17.15
N LYS A 121 -15.28 24.73 -17.71
CA LYS A 121 -16.10 25.77 -17.05
C LYS A 121 -16.74 25.25 -15.76
N PHE A 122 -17.20 24.00 -15.79
CA PHE A 122 -17.81 23.38 -14.61
C PHE A 122 -16.79 23.21 -13.48
N LYS A 123 -15.55 22.80 -13.80
CA LYS A 123 -14.48 22.71 -12.80
C LYS A 123 -14.15 24.06 -12.17
N GLU A 124 -14.09 25.11 -12.99
CA GLU A 124 -13.88 26.47 -12.51
C GLU A 124 -15.00 26.88 -11.54
N THR A 125 -16.26 26.65 -11.91
CA THR A 125 -17.42 26.95 -11.05
C THR A 125 -17.37 26.13 -9.74
N GLN A 126 -16.97 24.86 -9.81
CA GLN A 126 -16.83 24.03 -8.61
C GLN A 126 -15.72 24.51 -7.68
N ASP A 127 -14.56 24.87 -8.23
CA ASP A 127 -13.46 25.43 -7.47
C ASP A 127 -13.86 26.78 -6.83
N GLU A 128 -14.58 27.65 -7.56
CA GLU A 128 -15.09 28.93 -7.03
C GLU A 128 -16.04 28.71 -5.83
N ILE A 129 -17.02 27.81 -5.99
CA ILE A 129 -17.96 27.46 -4.90
C ILE A 129 -17.21 26.84 -3.72
N PHE A 130 -16.21 26.01 -3.99
CA PHE A 130 -15.40 25.38 -2.96
C PHE A 130 -14.59 26.42 -2.19
N LEU A 131 -13.83 27.27 -2.89
CA LEU A 131 -13.00 28.31 -2.29
C LEU A 131 -13.83 29.32 -1.50
N GLY A 132 -14.97 29.76 -2.04
CA GLY A 132 -15.89 30.69 -1.38
C GLY A 132 -16.43 30.17 -0.05
N ARG A 133 -16.49 28.84 0.15
CA ARG A 133 -16.90 28.23 1.43
C ARG A 133 -15.73 27.93 2.36
N ILE A 134 -14.60 27.49 1.81
CA ILE A 134 -13.48 26.98 2.59
C ILE A 134 -12.58 28.09 3.12
N ILE A 135 -12.26 29.10 2.31
CA ILE A 135 -11.37 30.21 2.73
C ILE A 135 -11.90 30.92 3.98
N PRO A 136 -13.20 31.30 4.07
CA PRO A 136 -13.73 31.93 5.29
C PRO A 136 -13.60 31.06 6.54
N ILE A 137 -13.81 29.75 6.41
CA ILE A 137 -13.66 28.80 7.52
C ILE A 137 -12.20 28.73 7.97
N LEU A 138 -11.26 28.68 7.03
CA LEU A 138 -9.83 28.67 7.33
C LEU A 138 -9.35 29.97 7.97
N ILE A 139 -9.83 31.12 7.51
CA ILE A 139 -9.54 32.42 8.14
C ILE A 139 -10.01 32.43 9.60
N ARG A 140 -11.22 31.90 9.87
CA ARG A 140 -11.71 31.75 11.26
C ARG A 140 -10.82 30.83 12.08
N GLN A 141 -10.34 29.73 11.51
CA GLN A 141 -9.41 28.82 12.20
C GLN A 141 -8.05 29.45 12.50
N CYS A 142 -7.54 30.34 11.65
CA CYS A 142 -6.30 31.06 11.90
C CYS A 142 -6.37 32.01 13.11
N LYS A 143 -7.58 32.42 13.51
CA LYS A 143 -7.83 33.26 14.71
C LYS A 143 -7.84 32.45 16.02
N ILE A 144 -7.87 31.12 15.96
CA ILE A 144 -7.80 30.28 17.16
C ILE A 144 -6.39 30.45 17.77
N PRO A 145 -6.28 30.90 19.04
CA PRO A 145 -4.99 31.11 19.68
C PRO A 145 -4.22 29.78 19.72
N VAL A 146 -2.97 29.82 19.27
CA VAL A 146 -2.08 28.67 19.41
C VAL A 146 -1.75 28.56 20.90
N ASN A 147 -2.39 27.64 21.61
CA ASN A 147 -1.93 27.24 22.93
C ASN A 147 -0.49 26.74 22.77
N LYS A 148 0.49 27.59 23.14
CA LYS A 148 1.93 27.27 23.08
C LYS A 148 2.26 25.99 23.85
N THR A 149 1.38 25.56 24.76
CA THR A 149 1.45 24.33 25.55
C THR A 149 1.08 23.05 24.80
N LYS A 150 0.63 23.11 23.53
CA LYS A 150 0.43 21.91 22.67
C LYS A 150 1.17 21.99 21.34
N LEU A 151 2.34 22.65 21.31
CA LEU A 151 3.38 22.38 20.32
C LEU A 151 4.01 20.99 20.58
N HIS A 152 3.21 19.91 20.59
CA HIS A 152 3.70 18.52 20.61
C HIS A 152 4.15 18.07 19.21
N PHE A 153 4.84 18.95 18.47
CA PHE A 153 5.56 18.60 17.26
C PHE A 153 7.05 18.78 17.51
N SER A 154 7.62 17.90 18.34
CA SER A 154 9.06 17.58 18.32
C SER A 154 9.50 16.59 19.41
N SER A 155 8.86 16.56 20.58
CA SER A 155 9.40 15.84 21.75
C SER A 155 8.91 14.40 21.93
N ILE A 156 7.85 13.96 21.26
CA ILE A 156 7.44 12.55 21.31
C ILE A 156 8.26 11.81 20.24
N PRO A 157 9.08 10.81 20.61
CA PRO A 157 9.86 10.05 19.66
C PRO A 157 8.91 9.43 18.63
N LYS A 158 9.18 9.64 17.34
CA LYS A 158 8.38 9.04 16.27
C LYS A 158 8.45 7.52 16.43
N ARG A 159 7.32 6.88 16.68
CA ARG A 159 7.23 5.41 16.73
C ARG A 159 7.52 4.87 15.31
N ILE A 160 8.60 4.10 15.19
CA ILE A 160 9.04 3.49 13.92
C ILE A 160 8.63 2.03 13.93
N TYR A 161 7.88 1.62 12.90
CA TYR A 161 7.41 0.26 12.74
C TYR A 161 7.94 -0.36 11.45
N PRO A 162 8.20 -1.68 11.42
CA PRO A 162 8.51 -2.36 10.17
C PRO A 162 7.31 -2.25 9.22
N LYS A 163 7.57 -2.01 7.93
CA LYS A 163 6.50 -1.83 6.93
C LYS A 163 5.76 -3.14 6.63
N ASP A 164 6.50 -4.23 6.47
CA ASP A 164 5.98 -5.56 6.15
C ASP A 164 6.53 -6.56 7.17
N SER A 165 5.67 -7.48 7.63
CA SER A 165 6.06 -8.64 8.43
C SER A 165 5.49 -9.92 7.81
N TYR A 166 6.32 -10.96 7.76
CA TYR A 166 5.96 -12.28 7.24
C TYR A 166 5.76 -13.31 8.36
N ASP A 167 6.06 -12.93 9.59
CA ASP A 167 5.86 -13.74 10.77
C ASP A 167 4.44 -13.55 11.32
N GLU A 168 4.08 -14.38 12.29
CA GLU A 168 2.81 -14.26 13.00
C GLU A 168 2.76 -12.97 13.83
N ILE A 169 1.56 -12.47 14.11
CA ILE A 169 1.33 -11.32 14.98
C ILE A 169 1.92 -11.61 16.37
N PRO A 170 2.59 -10.66 17.04
CA PRO A 170 3.04 -10.87 18.40
C PRO A 170 1.89 -11.16 19.36
N ILE A 171 2.19 -11.97 20.38
CA ILE A 171 1.27 -12.31 21.48
C ILE A 171 0.77 -11.01 22.12
N ILE A 172 -0.51 -10.99 22.52
CA ILE A 172 -1.11 -9.84 23.18
C ILE A 172 -0.38 -9.63 24.53
N PRO A 173 0.28 -8.48 24.75
CA PRO A 173 0.96 -8.21 26.02
C PRO A 173 -0.02 -8.08 27.18
N ASN A 174 0.46 -8.32 28.41
CA ASN A 174 -0.28 -7.94 29.60
C ASN A 174 -0.19 -6.41 29.81
N PHE A 175 -1.23 -5.68 29.41
CA PHE A 175 -1.23 -4.22 29.49
C PHE A 175 -1.31 -3.69 30.93
N GLN A 176 -1.68 -4.52 31.91
CA GLN A 176 -1.67 -4.13 33.32
C GLN A 176 -0.22 -3.99 33.85
N GLU A 177 0.68 -4.85 33.38
CA GLU A 177 2.10 -4.83 33.75
C GLU A 177 2.86 -3.73 33.01
N ASP A 178 2.57 -3.53 31.71
CA ASP A 178 3.17 -2.47 30.90
C ASP A 178 2.11 -1.65 30.15
N PRO A 179 1.64 -0.55 30.75
CA PRO A 179 0.70 0.39 30.11
C PRO A 179 1.23 1.01 28.81
N GLN A 180 2.55 1.22 28.68
CA GLN A 180 3.14 1.82 27.48
C GLN A 180 3.17 0.85 26.30
N ALA A 181 3.23 -0.46 26.58
CA ALA A 181 3.11 -1.49 25.55
C ALA A 181 1.79 -1.40 24.78
N PHE A 182 0.69 -0.92 25.38
CA PHE A 182 -0.60 -0.84 24.69
C PHE A 182 -0.52 0.05 23.44
N ALA A 183 -0.02 1.28 23.58
CA ALA A 183 0.09 2.20 22.45
C ALA A 183 1.05 1.68 21.37
N ASN A 184 2.17 1.09 21.77
CA ASN A 184 3.15 0.50 20.85
C ASN A 184 2.59 -0.73 20.12
N TYR A 185 1.82 -1.58 20.81
CA TYR A 185 1.17 -2.75 20.22
C TYR A 185 0.11 -2.35 19.19
N ILE A 186 -0.77 -1.39 19.53
CA ILE A 186 -1.74 -0.84 18.58
C ILE A 186 -1.03 -0.21 17.37
N GLY A 187 0.04 0.55 17.60
CA GLY A 187 0.84 1.11 16.52
C GLY A 187 1.47 0.04 15.63
N LEU A 188 2.01 -1.03 16.20
CA LEU A 188 2.57 -2.15 15.44
C LEU A 188 1.51 -2.81 14.55
N LEU A 189 0.34 -3.12 15.11
CA LEU A 189 -0.77 -3.75 14.36
C LEU A 189 -1.28 -2.88 13.20
N THR A 190 -1.24 -1.55 13.36
CA THR A 190 -1.83 -0.59 12.43
C THR A 190 -0.85 -0.10 11.35
N HIS A 191 0.44 0.01 11.67
CA HIS A 191 1.48 0.50 10.77
C HIS A 191 2.29 -0.61 10.08
N THR A 192 2.25 -1.84 10.58
CA THR A 192 2.89 -3.01 9.94
C THR A 192 1.88 -3.85 9.15
N ASN A 193 2.26 -4.22 7.93
CA ASN A 193 1.47 -5.12 7.09
C ASN A 193 1.88 -6.58 7.32
N PHE A 194 1.09 -7.29 8.12
CA PHE A 194 1.25 -8.71 8.43
C PHE A 194 0.64 -9.58 7.33
N HIS A 195 1.51 -10.25 6.58
CA HIS A 195 1.13 -11.13 5.47
C HIS A 195 0.73 -12.53 5.94
N PHE A 196 1.22 -12.97 7.10
CA PHE A 196 0.87 -14.27 7.67
C PHE A 196 -0.64 -14.39 7.89
N LYS A 197 -1.26 -15.44 7.33
CA LYS A 197 -2.71 -15.70 7.35
C LYS A 197 -3.60 -14.52 6.92
N ASN A 198 -3.08 -13.57 6.13
CA ASN A 198 -3.77 -12.33 5.73
C ASN A 198 -4.27 -11.51 6.94
N SER A 199 -3.49 -11.44 8.01
CA SER A 199 -3.83 -10.77 9.26
C SER A 199 -4.21 -9.30 9.11
N SER A 200 -3.46 -8.54 8.30
CA SER A 200 -3.75 -7.13 8.01
C SER A 200 -4.75 -6.91 6.88
N SER A 201 -5.43 -7.96 6.38
CA SER A 201 -6.48 -7.79 5.38
C SER A 201 -7.76 -7.20 5.99
N THR A 202 -8.68 -6.70 5.17
CA THR A 202 -9.96 -6.14 5.64
C THR A 202 -10.82 -7.16 6.41
N ASN A 203 -10.64 -8.45 6.12
CA ASN A 203 -11.29 -9.57 6.82
C ASN A 203 -10.28 -10.38 7.66
N GLY A 204 -9.13 -9.77 7.99
CA GLY A 204 -8.13 -10.38 8.85
C GLY A 204 -8.53 -10.29 10.32
N ILE A 205 -7.64 -10.77 11.19
CA ILE A 205 -7.84 -10.70 12.66
C ILE A 205 -7.55 -9.29 13.21
N ILE A 206 -6.72 -8.48 12.53
CA ILE A 206 -6.32 -7.17 13.05
C ILE A 206 -7.52 -6.20 13.16
N PRO A 207 -8.41 -6.06 12.16
CA PRO A 207 -9.60 -5.23 12.30
C PRO A 207 -10.53 -5.63 13.45
N THR A 208 -10.62 -6.93 13.78
CA THR A 208 -11.45 -7.42 14.90
C THR A 208 -10.74 -7.20 16.22
N LEU A 209 -9.43 -7.48 16.28
CA LEU A 209 -8.60 -7.23 17.45
C LEU A 209 -8.58 -5.74 17.84
N LEU A 210 -8.40 -4.83 16.86
CA LEU A 210 -8.45 -3.38 17.11
C LEU A 210 -9.81 -2.94 17.66
N ARG A 211 -10.92 -3.48 17.12
CA ARG A 211 -12.27 -3.18 17.63
C ARG A 211 -12.50 -3.68 19.05
N THR A 212 -11.90 -4.82 19.41
CA THR A 212 -12.01 -5.40 20.76
C THR A 212 -11.17 -4.61 21.77
N LEU A 213 -9.91 -4.34 21.42
CA LEU A 213 -8.95 -3.67 22.30
C LEU A 213 -9.29 -2.19 22.51
N LEU A 214 -9.91 -1.52 21.52
CA LEU A 214 -10.31 -0.12 21.60
C LEU A 214 -11.83 0.05 21.82
N HIS A 215 -12.51 -0.99 22.32
CA HIS A 215 -13.91 -0.89 22.71
C HIS A 215 -14.03 -0.03 23.99
N PRO A 216 -14.92 0.98 24.07
CA PRO A 216 -15.06 1.85 25.25
C PRO A 216 -15.45 1.09 26.52
N MET A 217 -16.22 0.00 26.39
CA MET A 217 -16.66 -0.82 27.53
C MET A 217 -15.61 -1.86 27.95
N ASN A 218 -14.46 -1.93 27.28
CA ASN A 218 -13.41 -2.86 27.68
C ASN A 218 -12.70 -2.32 28.93
N LYS A 219 -12.97 -2.94 30.09
CA LYS A 219 -12.39 -2.53 31.38
C LYS A 219 -10.87 -2.73 31.45
N THR A 220 -10.34 -3.70 30.72
CA THR A 220 -8.90 -4.04 30.75
C THR A 220 -8.06 -3.02 30.00
N THR A 221 -8.53 -2.54 28.85
CA THR A 221 -7.77 -1.63 27.98
C THR A 221 -8.25 -0.19 28.05
N GLY A 222 -9.48 0.05 28.50
CA GLY A 222 -10.12 1.38 28.60
C GLY A 222 -9.23 2.48 29.19
N PRO A 223 -8.57 2.26 30.35
CA PRO A 223 -7.69 3.26 30.96
C PRO A 223 -6.47 3.66 30.10
N TYR A 224 -6.03 2.79 29.18
CA TYR A 224 -4.84 3.00 28.36
C TYR A 224 -5.16 3.60 26.97
N GLN A 225 -6.44 3.79 26.67
CA GLN A 225 -6.87 4.36 25.38
C GLN A 225 -6.53 5.84 25.32
N THR A 226 -5.94 6.27 24.21
CA THR A 226 -5.56 7.67 23.98
C THR A 226 -6.00 8.15 22.60
N THR A 227 -6.01 9.47 22.39
CA THR A 227 -6.20 10.04 21.04
C THR A 227 -5.21 9.46 20.03
N GLU A 228 -3.97 9.12 20.45
CA GLU A 228 -2.98 8.53 19.56
C GLU A 228 -3.33 7.10 19.13
N THR A 229 -3.80 6.23 20.03
CA THR A 229 -4.20 4.86 19.69
C THR A 229 -5.41 4.83 18.76
N PHE A 230 -6.36 5.75 18.94
CA PHE A 230 -7.46 5.91 18.00
C PHE A 230 -7.01 6.48 16.65
N ASN A 231 -6.05 7.41 16.63
CA ASN A 231 -5.45 7.91 15.40
C ASN A 231 -4.76 6.80 14.60
N ASP A 232 -4.11 5.85 15.27
CA ASP A 232 -3.52 4.67 14.64
C ASP A 232 -4.60 3.74 14.04
N MET A 233 -5.70 3.51 14.77
CA MET A 233 -6.85 2.75 14.26
C MET A 233 -7.51 3.42 13.04
N ILE A 234 -7.71 4.75 13.09
CA ILE A 234 -8.24 5.53 11.96
C ILE A 234 -7.27 5.46 10.78
N TYR A 235 -5.96 5.54 11.02
CA TYR A 235 -4.94 5.40 9.98
C TYR A 235 -4.99 4.01 9.32
N TYR A 236 -5.16 2.95 10.09
CA TYR A 236 -5.33 1.60 9.56
C TYR A 236 -6.54 1.49 8.60
N PHE A 237 -7.71 2.00 9.00
CA PHE A 237 -8.88 2.00 8.12
C PHE A 237 -8.73 2.96 6.93
N TYR A 238 -8.04 4.07 7.09
CA TYR A 238 -7.66 4.98 6.01
C TYR A 238 -6.82 4.26 4.94
N GLN A 239 -5.83 3.46 5.33
CA GLN A 239 -5.04 2.66 4.39
C GLN A 239 -5.92 1.71 3.57
N LYS A 240 -6.99 1.17 4.17
CA LYS A 240 -7.96 0.28 3.51
C LYS A 240 -9.07 1.00 2.75
N SER A 241 -9.10 2.33 2.74
CA SER A 241 -10.18 3.13 2.13
C SER A 241 -11.56 2.87 2.77
N ASP A 242 -11.61 2.49 4.05
CA ASP A 242 -12.87 2.24 4.75
C ASP A 242 -13.33 3.49 5.52
N LEU A 243 -13.99 4.42 4.82
CA LEU A 243 -14.48 5.67 5.42
C LEU A 243 -15.50 5.44 6.55
N ALA A 244 -16.29 4.37 6.43
CA ALA A 244 -17.32 4.06 7.42
C ALA A 244 -16.68 3.68 8.75
N SER A 245 -15.71 2.77 8.74
CA SER A 245 -14.96 2.38 9.94
C SER A 245 -14.12 3.55 10.50
N MET A 246 -13.61 4.45 9.65
CA MET A 246 -12.95 5.69 10.14
C MET A 246 -13.92 6.58 10.92
N ARG A 247 -15.15 6.77 10.42
CA ARG A 247 -16.20 7.58 11.09
C ARG A 247 -16.66 6.95 12.40
N GLU A 248 -16.78 5.62 12.43
CA GLU A 248 -17.05 4.86 13.64
C GLU A 248 -15.94 5.05 14.66
N SER A 249 -14.67 4.91 14.25
CA SER A 249 -13.53 5.09 15.13
C SER A 249 -13.47 6.51 15.72
N LEU A 250 -13.79 7.54 14.92
CA LEU A 250 -13.92 8.92 15.42
C LEU A 250 -15.08 9.08 16.43
N ALA A 251 -16.19 8.37 16.24
CA ALA A 251 -17.30 8.37 17.17
C ALA A 251 -16.92 7.72 18.50
N ILE A 252 -16.27 6.56 18.43
CA ILE A 252 -15.81 5.77 19.57
C ILE A 252 -14.75 6.52 20.37
N LEU A 253 -13.82 7.21 19.69
CA LEU A 253 -12.84 8.11 20.32
C LEU A 253 -13.54 9.11 21.26
N LYS A 254 -14.64 9.73 20.79
CA LYS A 254 -15.41 10.69 21.59
C LYS A 254 -16.18 10.05 22.74
N LEU A 255 -16.69 8.83 22.54
CA LEU A 255 -17.34 8.06 23.61
C LEU A 255 -16.37 7.64 24.70
N SER A 256 -15.09 7.46 24.35
CA SER A 256 -14.01 7.10 25.27
C SER A 256 -13.38 8.32 25.96
N ASN A 257 -14.09 9.46 25.97
CA ASN A 257 -13.63 10.74 26.53
C ASN A 257 -12.28 11.27 25.99
N CYS A 258 -11.80 10.71 24.87
CA CYS A 258 -10.63 11.24 24.18
C CYS A 258 -11.03 12.45 23.34
N LYS A 259 -10.19 13.49 23.29
CA LYS A 259 -10.42 14.67 22.44
C LYS A 259 -9.72 14.49 21.10
N PRO A 260 -10.41 14.60 19.96
CA PRO A 260 -9.75 14.53 18.66
C PRO A 260 -8.79 15.72 18.48
N ASP A 261 -7.70 15.46 17.78
CA ASP A 261 -6.62 16.41 17.52
C ASP A 261 -6.47 16.70 16.02
N ILE A 262 -5.46 17.50 15.67
CA ILE A 262 -5.16 17.86 14.27
C ILE A 262 -4.87 16.62 13.41
N LYS A 263 -4.18 15.61 13.97
CA LYS A 263 -3.90 14.34 13.27
C LYS A 263 -5.19 13.59 12.97
N THR A 264 -6.14 13.57 13.92
CA THR A 264 -7.46 12.97 13.75
C THR A 264 -8.19 13.58 12.55
N TYR A 265 -8.29 14.91 12.52
CA TYR A 265 -9.00 15.62 11.45
C TYR A 265 -8.28 15.50 10.09
N ASN A 266 -6.95 15.58 10.07
CA ASN A 266 -6.16 15.35 8.87
C ASN A 266 -6.36 13.96 8.29
N LEU A 267 -6.48 12.92 9.12
CA LEU A 267 -6.81 11.57 8.67
C LEU A 267 -8.23 11.51 8.06
N MET A 268 -9.23 12.14 8.70
CA MET A 268 -10.59 12.16 8.18
C MET A 268 -10.70 12.89 6.84
N LEU A 269 -10.08 14.07 6.72
CA LEU A 269 -10.02 14.84 5.48
C LEU A 269 -9.27 14.09 4.38
N SER A 270 -8.14 13.46 4.72
CA SER A 270 -7.40 12.59 3.79
C SER A 270 -8.24 11.40 3.34
N GLY A 271 -9.03 10.81 4.24
CA GLY A 271 -9.96 9.71 3.94
C GLY A 271 -11.06 10.13 2.98
N LEU A 272 -11.61 11.34 3.14
CA LEU A 272 -12.56 11.91 2.16
C LEU A 272 -11.90 12.05 0.79
N LEU A 273 -10.70 12.61 0.72
CA LEU A 273 -9.96 12.79 -0.53
C LEU A 273 -9.61 11.45 -1.21
N LYS A 274 -9.23 10.44 -0.42
CA LYS A 274 -8.92 9.12 -0.98
C LYS A 274 -10.16 8.44 -1.56
N ASN A 275 -11.31 8.61 -0.91
CA ASN A 275 -12.56 8.04 -1.39
C ASN A 275 -13.21 8.87 -2.51
N SER A 276 -13.01 10.18 -2.58
CA SER A 276 -13.47 10.97 -3.74
C SER A 276 -12.81 10.56 -5.06
N ASN A 277 -11.54 10.16 -4.98
CA ASN A 277 -10.81 9.61 -6.12
C ASN A 277 -11.30 8.21 -6.54
N ASN A 278 -11.84 7.43 -5.60
CA ASN A 278 -12.24 6.04 -5.83
C ASN A 278 -13.75 5.88 -6.09
N GLU A 279 -14.57 6.77 -5.54
CA GLU A 279 -16.02 6.71 -5.55
C GLU A 279 -16.62 7.99 -6.15
N SER A 280 -17.72 7.85 -6.89
CA SER A 280 -18.46 8.97 -7.45
C SER A 280 -19.43 9.53 -6.41
N SER A 281 -18.95 10.02 -5.27
CA SER A 281 -19.83 10.54 -4.22
C SER A 281 -20.19 12.02 -4.50
N PRO A 282 -21.49 12.38 -4.58
CA PRO A 282 -21.91 13.75 -4.83
C PRO A 282 -21.85 14.66 -3.58
N ASN A 283 -21.58 14.10 -2.39
CA ASN A 283 -21.69 14.79 -1.09
C ASN A 283 -20.33 15.11 -0.42
N GLU A 284 -19.23 15.07 -1.16
CA GLU A 284 -17.87 15.18 -0.62
C GLU A 284 -17.62 16.55 0.05
N ASN A 285 -18.04 17.64 -0.61
CA ASN A 285 -17.89 19.00 -0.08
C ASN A 285 -18.66 19.22 1.24
N LYS A 286 -19.84 18.61 1.40
CA LYS A 286 -20.63 18.72 2.64
C LYS A 286 -19.92 18.08 3.82
N ASN A 287 -19.40 16.86 3.64
CA ASN A 287 -18.66 16.15 4.69
C ASN A 287 -17.35 16.86 5.05
N LEU A 288 -16.69 17.46 4.06
CA LEU A 288 -15.46 18.21 4.26
C LEU A 288 -15.70 19.49 5.08
N ILE A 289 -16.72 20.29 4.71
CA ILE A 289 -17.14 21.48 5.47
C ILE A 289 -17.51 21.08 6.91
N TYR A 290 -18.27 20.00 7.07
CA TYR A 290 -18.64 19.48 8.40
C TYR A 290 -17.42 19.24 9.30
N TYR A 291 -16.35 18.62 8.78
CA TYR A 291 -15.15 18.38 9.60
C TYR A 291 -14.39 19.67 9.90
N LEU A 292 -14.30 20.62 8.97
CA LEU A 292 -13.64 21.90 9.21
C LEU A 292 -14.39 22.78 10.21
N GLU A 293 -15.72 22.80 10.16
CA GLU A 293 -16.55 23.47 11.17
C GLU A 293 -16.40 22.78 12.54
N ARG A 294 -16.30 21.45 12.54
CA ARG A 294 -16.08 20.69 13.77
C ARG A 294 -14.70 20.93 14.37
N MET A 295 -13.67 21.13 13.55
CA MET A 295 -12.35 21.57 14.01
C MET A 295 -12.43 22.90 14.78
N ILE A 296 -13.26 23.85 14.33
CA ILE A 296 -13.48 25.11 15.06
C ILE A 296 -14.12 24.84 16.42
N LYS A 297 -15.17 24.01 16.45
CA LYS A 297 -15.88 23.65 17.70
C LYS A 297 -15.00 22.91 18.70
N ASP A 298 -14.11 22.05 18.21
CA ASP A 298 -13.18 21.28 19.02
C ASP A 298 -11.87 22.07 19.31
N GLU A 299 -11.80 23.36 18.92
CA GLU A 299 -10.65 24.28 19.09
C GLU A 299 -9.34 23.76 18.46
N VAL A 300 -9.45 23.04 17.34
CA VAL A 300 -8.31 22.50 16.59
C VAL A 300 -7.99 23.40 15.39
N ARG A 301 -6.79 23.98 15.39
CA ARG A 301 -6.30 24.84 14.29
C ARG A 301 -5.76 24.01 13.13
N ALA A 302 -6.11 24.39 11.89
CA ALA A 302 -5.51 23.81 10.68
C ALA A 302 -4.01 24.09 10.57
N ASP A 303 -3.26 23.06 10.20
CA ASP A 303 -1.82 23.06 9.95
C ASP A 303 -1.51 22.99 8.44
N SER A 304 -0.21 23.07 8.08
CA SER A 304 0.24 22.98 6.68
C SER A 304 -0.20 21.68 6.00
N ILE A 305 -0.38 20.59 6.75
CA ILE A 305 -0.90 19.31 6.24
C ILE A 305 -2.38 19.47 5.84
N THR A 306 -3.19 20.12 6.68
CA THR A 306 -4.60 20.43 6.39
C THR A 306 -4.71 21.21 5.07
N TRP A 307 -3.96 22.30 4.94
CA TRP A 307 -3.93 23.11 3.73
C TRP A 307 -3.51 22.31 2.48
N ASN A 308 -2.53 21.44 2.61
CA ASN A 308 -2.10 20.55 1.53
C ASN A 308 -3.16 19.51 1.14
N ILE A 309 -3.96 19.00 2.08
CA ILE A 309 -5.08 18.12 1.78
C ILE A 309 -6.16 18.89 1.02
N LEU A 310 -6.52 20.09 1.47
CA LEU A 310 -7.53 20.94 0.83
C LEU A 310 -7.13 21.37 -0.59
N PHE A 311 -5.86 21.69 -0.81
CA PHE A 311 -5.32 22.00 -2.13
C PHE A 311 -5.57 20.88 -3.16
N GLN A 312 -5.59 19.61 -2.73
CA GLN A 312 -5.82 18.47 -3.62
C GLN A 312 -7.28 18.31 -4.07
N PHE A 313 -8.23 18.99 -3.43
CA PHE A 313 -9.62 19.02 -3.88
C PHE A 313 -9.85 19.97 -5.05
N LEU A 314 -8.91 20.89 -5.30
CA LEU A 314 -9.00 21.85 -6.40
C LEU A 314 -8.62 21.19 -7.73
N GLU A 315 -9.47 21.38 -8.74
CA GLU A 315 -9.29 20.74 -10.04
C GLU A 315 -8.56 21.63 -11.06
N THR A 316 -8.67 22.95 -10.92
CA THR A 316 -8.14 23.93 -11.88
C THR A 316 -6.90 24.64 -11.37
N ASP A 317 -6.05 25.07 -12.31
CA ASP A 317 -4.87 25.87 -11.97
C ASP A 317 -5.26 27.27 -11.48
N LYS A 318 -6.39 27.84 -11.94
CA LYS A 318 -6.95 29.11 -11.43
C LYS A 318 -7.34 29.00 -9.95
N GLY A 319 -8.14 27.98 -9.59
CA GLY A 319 -8.54 27.75 -8.20
C GLY A 319 -7.33 27.54 -7.28
N ARG A 320 -6.33 26.80 -7.76
CA ARG A 320 -5.05 26.61 -7.04
C ARG A 320 -4.27 27.90 -6.86
N THR A 321 -4.24 28.79 -7.85
CA THR A 321 -3.56 30.09 -7.68
C THR A 321 -4.22 30.94 -6.62
N VAL A 322 -5.55 31.02 -6.58
CA VAL A 322 -6.30 31.76 -5.56
C VAL A 322 -6.05 31.16 -4.17
N PHE A 323 -6.05 29.82 -4.06
CA PHE A 323 -5.76 29.16 -2.80
C PHE A 323 -4.33 29.40 -2.30
N MET A 324 -3.36 29.46 -3.20
CA MET A 324 -1.97 29.80 -2.85
C MET A 324 -1.81 31.27 -2.42
N GLU A 325 -2.59 32.19 -2.99
CA GLU A 325 -2.66 33.58 -2.53
C GLU A 325 -3.20 33.62 -1.09
N ALA A 326 -4.30 32.91 -0.81
CA ALA A 326 -4.80 32.81 0.56
C ALA A 326 -3.77 32.20 1.53
N MET A 327 -3.02 31.17 1.12
CA MET A 327 -1.92 30.61 1.93
C MET A 327 -0.80 31.63 2.20
N ARG A 328 -0.49 32.48 1.21
CA ARG A 328 0.50 33.55 1.31
C ARG A 328 0.06 34.60 2.31
N ASP A 329 -1.18 35.06 2.18
CA ASP A 329 -1.74 36.14 3.00
C ASP A 329 -1.88 35.71 4.46
N LEU A 330 -2.12 34.42 4.69
CA LEU A 330 -2.20 33.82 6.03
C LEU A 330 -0.85 33.30 6.55
N ASN A 331 0.26 33.54 5.85
CA ASN A 331 1.62 33.10 6.20
C ASN A 331 1.70 31.60 6.58
N ILE A 332 1.09 30.73 5.78
CA ILE A 332 1.14 29.28 5.98
C ILE A 332 2.49 28.72 5.49
N GLU A 333 3.14 27.91 6.32
CA GLU A 333 4.42 27.26 5.98
C GLU A 333 4.28 26.29 4.79
N ILE A 334 5.20 26.42 3.83
CA ILE A 334 5.26 25.55 2.65
C ILE A 334 6.18 24.38 2.91
N THR A 335 5.65 23.18 2.80
CA THR A 335 6.39 21.94 3.01
C THR A 335 6.81 21.31 1.67
N TYR A 336 7.88 20.49 1.66
CA TYR A 336 8.26 19.70 0.48
C TYR A 336 7.09 18.88 -0.09
N ARG A 337 6.24 18.34 0.79
CA ARG A 337 5.05 17.58 0.39
C ARG A 337 4.05 18.44 -0.39
N PHE A 338 3.89 19.71 -0.03
CA PHE A 338 3.05 20.64 -0.78
C PHE A 338 3.62 20.88 -2.18
N ILE A 339 4.93 21.10 -2.30
CA ILE A 339 5.60 21.32 -3.60
C ILE A 339 5.40 20.12 -4.54
N ILE A 340 5.62 18.89 -4.06
CA ILE A 340 5.37 17.68 -4.86
C ILE A 340 3.89 17.60 -5.27
N THR A 341 2.98 17.93 -4.36
CA THR A 341 1.54 17.90 -4.62
C THR A 341 1.15 18.92 -5.69
N LEU A 342 1.71 20.12 -5.63
CA LEU A 342 1.53 21.17 -6.62
C LEU A 342 2.04 20.73 -7.99
N ILE A 343 3.26 20.19 -8.07
CA ILE A 343 3.84 19.71 -9.33
C ILE A 343 3.07 18.51 -9.87
N LYS A 344 2.54 17.63 -9.02
CA LYS A 344 1.72 16.51 -9.47
C LYS A 344 0.38 16.96 -10.06
N ASN A 345 -0.23 17.98 -9.46
CA ASN A 345 -1.60 18.37 -9.76
C ASN A 345 -1.71 19.45 -10.84
N SER A 346 -0.72 20.36 -10.98
CA SER A 346 -0.78 21.41 -12.00
C SER A 346 -0.80 20.84 -13.42
N GLN A 347 -1.64 21.43 -14.29
CA GLN A 347 -1.77 20.99 -15.67
C GLN A 347 -0.47 21.26 -16.45
N SER A 348 0.19 22.39 -16.18
CA SER A 348 1.46 22.77 -16.80
C SER A 348 2.58 21.74 -16.56
N THR A 349 2.68 21.19 -15.35
CA THR A 349 3.72 20.23 -14.97
C THR A 349 3.37 18.78 -15.33
N GLN A 350 2.08 18.48 -15.56
CA GLN A 350 1.65 17.17 -16.04
C GLN A 350 2.17 16.82 -17.42
N THR A 351 2.58 17.79 -18.24
CA THR A 351 3.17 17.57 -19.58
C THR A 351 4.69 17.73 -19.63
N MET A 352 5.32 18.35 -18.62
CA MET A 352 6.77 18.57 -18.57
C MET A 352 7.59 17.26 -18.51
N SER A 353 8.71 17.18 -19.22
CA SER A 353 9.64 16.05 -19.08
C SER A 353 10.20 15.96 -17.65
N GLY A 354 10.52 14.75 -17.19
CA GLY A 354 11.19 14.54 -15.91
C GLY A 354 12.46 15.38 -15.72
N LEU A 355 13.19 15.65 -16.81
CA LEU A 355 14.38 16.52 -16.80
C LEU A 355 14.04 17.97 -16.47
N SER A 356 12.98 18.51 -17.08
CA SER A 356 12.53 19.87 -16.82
C SER A 356 12.10 20.04 -15.36
N ILE A 357 11.50 18.99 -14.78
CA ILE A 357 11.10 18.99 -13.37
C ILE A 357 12.34 18.96 -12.44
N LEU A 358 13.36 18.16 -12.76
CA LEU A 358 14.62 18.19 -12.00
C LEU A 358 15.30 19.57 -12.06
N LYS A 359 15.34 20.19 -13.24
CA LYS A 359 15.88 21.54 -13.41
C LYS A 359 15.12 22.56 -12.56
N LEU A 360 13.79 22.44 -12.45
CA LEU A 360 13.00 23.29 -11.55
C LEU A 360 13.38 23.07 -10.08
N PHE A 361 13.55 21.81 -9.65
CA PHE A 361 13.99 21.55 -8.27
C PHE A 361 15.37 22.13 -7.98
N GLN A 362 16.29 22.04 -8.94
CA GLN A 362 17.62 22.65 -8.84
C GLN A 362 17.55 24.18 -8.83
N GLN A 363 16.74 24.79 -9.69
CA GLN A 363 16.56 26.24 -9.75
C GLN A 363 16.02 26.83 -8.44
N TYR A 364 15.17 26.08 -7.73
CA TYR A 364 14.58 26.51 -6.46
C TYR A 364 15.32 25.97 -5.23
N ASN A 365 16.53 25.43 -5.38
CA ASN A 365 17.32 24.83 -4.30
C ASN A 365 16.55 23.82 -3.43
N ILE A 366 15.64 23.06 -4.05
CA ILE A 366 14.83 22.06 -3.35
C ILE A 366 15.66 20.78 -3.21
N ARG A 367 16.02 20.44 -1.97
CA ARG A 367 16.77 19.22 -1.65
C ARG A 367 16.05 17.95 -2.10
N MET A 368 16.81 17.01 -2.64
CA MET A 368 16.33 15.68 -3.03
C MET A 368 15.96 14.84 -1.79
N ASN A 369 14.69 14.46 -1.68
CA ASN A 369 14.20 13.53 -0.65
C ASN A 369 13.58 12.27 -1.30
N ASN A 370 13.21 11.28 -0.49
CA ASN A 370 12.64 10.01 -0.98
C ASN A 370 11.37 10.18 -1.83
N ASP A 371 10.52 11.17 -1.51
CA ASP A 371 9.27 11.39 -2.23
C ASP A 371 9.51 12.07 -3.59
N ILE A 372 10.43 13.04 -3.65
CA ILE A 372 10.86 13.69 -4.90
C ILE A 372 11.56 12.67 -5.79
N LEU A 373 12.47 11.86 -5.24
CA LEU A 373 13.16 10.80 -5.98
C LEU A 373 12.17 9.84 -6.63
N LYS A 374 11.21 9.30 -5.84
CA LYS A 374 10.16 8.40 -6.35
C LYS A 374 9.33 9.07 -7.44
N PHE A 375 9.00 10.36 -7.28
CA PHE A 375 8.25 11.12 -8.27
C PHE A 375 9.03 11.26 -9.59
N CYS A 376 10.29 11.69 -9.53
CA CYS A 376 11.17 11.86 -10.69
C CYS A 376 11.41 10.54 -11.42
N ILE A 377 11.74 9.46 -10.72
CA ILE A 377 11.92 8.11 -11.30
C ILE A 377 10.65 7.67 -12.02
N LYS A 378 9.48 7.82 -11.38
CA LYS A 378 8.20 7.45 -11.98
C LYS A 378 7.95 8.22 -13.28
N ARG A 379 8.33 9.50 -13.34
CA ARG A 379 8.23 10.35 -14.52
C ARG A 379 9.19 9.88 -15.63
N PHE A 380 10.48 9.69 -15.30
CA PHE A 380 11.48 9.23 -16.25
C PHE A 380 11.14 7.89 -16.88
N LEU A 381 10.68 6.92 -16.09
CA LEU A 381 10.27 5.62 -16.61
C LEU A 381 9.13 5.74 -17.61
N ARG A 382 8.09 6.52 -17.27
CA ARG A 382 6.94 6.76 -18.14
C ARG A 382 7.34 7.48 -19.44
N ASP A 383 8.29 8.40 -19.37
CA ASP A 383 8.80 9.15 -20.52
C ASP A 383 9.83 8.34 -21.34
N GLY A 384 10.10 7.07 -20.98
CA GLY A 384 11.07 6.21 -21.67
C GLY A 384 12.54 6.56 -21.42
N GLN A 385 12.82 7.44 -20.45
CA GLN A 385 14.14 7.96 -20.12
C GLN A 385 14.83 7.10 -19.05
N LEU A 386 15.14 5.83 -19.35
CA LEU A 386 15.74 4.91 -18.37
C LEU A 386 17.10 5.40 -17.83
N ASN A 387 17.95 5.93 -18.69
CA ASN A 387 19.29 6.37 -18.30
C ASN A 387 19.22 7.49 -17.27
N HIS A 388 18.33 8.47 -17.45
CA HIS A 388 18.10 9.53 -16.47
C HIS A 388 17.57 9.00 -15.14
N ALA A 389 16.73 7.95 -15.16
CA ALA A 389 16.29 7.29 -13.94
C ALA A 389 17.44 6.56 -13.21
N LEU A 390 18.42 6.01 -13.92
CA LEU A 390 19.57 5.33 -13.33
C LEU A 390 20.61 6.33 -12.80
N THR A 391 20.96 7.35 -13.59
CA THR A 391 21.93 8.38 -13.17
C THR A 391 21.46 9.14 -11.94
N THR A 392 20.14 9.40 -11.83
CA THR A 392 19.58 10.00 -10.60
C THR A 392 19.71 9.10 -9.38
N ILE A 393 19.54 7.78 -9.54
CA ILE A 393 19.70 6.81 -8.46
C ILE A 393 21.17 6.69 -8.06
N GLU A 394 22.09 6.66 -9.02
CA GLU A 394 23.53 6.62 -8.77
C GLU A 394 24.00 7.88 -8.04
N HIS A 395 23.54 9.06 -8.47
CA HIS A 395 23.84 10.31 -7.78
C HIS A 395 23.38 10.28 -6.33
N VAL A 396 22.12 9.88 -6.09
CA VAL A 396 21.58 9.75 -4.74
C VAL A 396 22.33 8.67 -3.94
N SER A 397 22.72 7.56 -4.57
CA SER A 397 23.49 6.51 -3.92
C SER A 397 24.89 6.98 -3.51
N LYS A 398 25.53 7.87 -4.28
CA LYS A 398 26.83 8.46 -3.93
C LYS A 398 26.67 9.48 -2.81
N GLU A 399 25.68 10.36 -2.92
CA GLU A 399 25.36 11.39 -1.92
C GLU A 399 25.03 10.77 -0.55
N THR A 400 24.24 9.69 -0.54
CA THR A 400 23.88 8.97 0.68
C THR A 400 25.09 8.33 1.35
N LYS A 401 26.01 7.74 0.58
CA LYS A 401 27.26 7.16 1.11
C LYS A 401 28.18 8.25 1.69
N SER A 402 28.32 9.40 1.02
CA SER A 402 29.11 10.54 1.53
C SER A 402 28.51 11.08 2.84
N SER A 403 27.20 11.32 2.84
CA SER A 403 26.49 11.83 4.02
C SER A 403 26.55 10.89 5.22
N MET A 404 26.59 9.57 4.99
CA MET A 404 26.77 8.58 6.07
C MET A 404 28.20 8.56 6.62
N ALA A 405 29.21 8.81 5.77
CA ALA A 405 30.61 8.85 6.18
C ALA A 405 30.97 10.12 6.96
N GLU A 406 30.34 11.25 6.62
CA GLU A 406 30.58 12.56 7.25
C GLU A 406 29.82 12.79 8.57
N GLY A 407 29.04 11.81 9.04
CA GLY A 407 28.25 11.97 10.27
C GLY A 407 27.17 13.06 10.19
N ASN A 408 26.79 13.47 8.98
CA ASN A 408 25.83 14.54 8.76
C ASN A 408 24.47 14.19 9.39
N LEU A 409 23.95 15.12 10.21
CA LEU A 409 22.70 15.02 10.99
C LEU A 409 21.40 14.94 10.14
N ILE A 410 21.51 14.70 8.84
CA ILE A 410 20.42 14.77 7.88
C ILE A 410 20.03 13.37 7.43
N ILE A 411 18.74 13.05 7.48
CA ILE A 411 18.21 11.73 7.07
C ILE A 411 18.54 11.51 5.59
N PRO A 412 19.39 10.53 5.23
CA PRO A 412 19.78 10.30 3.85
C PRO A 412 18.63 9.75 3.01
N THR A 413 18.60 10.08 1.73
CA THR A 413 17.59 9.59 0.77
C THR A 413 17.87 8.12 0.41
N VAL A 414 17.31 7.18 1.17
CA VAL A 414 17.61 5.74 1.01
C VAL A 414 16.85 5.11 -0.17
N ILE A 415 17.61 4.41 -1.03
CA ILE A 415 17.06 3.53 -2.06
C ILE A 415 16.48 2.28 -1.37
N ASN A 416 15.18 2.02 -1.55
CA ASN A 416 14.49 0.91 -0.89
C ASN A 416 13.63 0.10 -1.87
N SER A 417 12.91 -0.88 -1.33
CA SER A 417 12.06 -1.80 -2.12
C SER A 417 10.96 -1.06 -2.88
N ASP A 418 10.51 0.11 -2.41
CA ASP A 418 9.52 0.94 -3.12
C ASP A 418 10.11 1.55 -4.39
N THR A 419 11.38 1.95 -4.36
CA THR A 419 12.09 2.45 -5.54
C THR A 419 12.20 1.34 -6.59
N LEU A 420 12.59 0.12 -6.19
CA LEU A 420 12.60 -1.05 -7.08
C LEU A 420 11.19 -1.37 -7.62
N ASN A 421 10.15 -1.23 -6.80
CA ASN A 421 8.77 -1.46 -7.22
C ASN A 421 8.34 -0.53 -8.36
N LEU A 422 8.87 0.70 -8.47
CA LEU A 422 8.58 1.60 -9.59
C LEU A 422 9.06 1.03 -10.92
N PHE A 423 10.29 0.51 -10.97
CA PHE A 423 10.87 -0.12 -12.16
C PHE A 423 10.09 -1.40 -12.53
N LEU A 424 9.89 -2.28 -11.55
CA LEU A 424 9.21 -3.56 -11.80
C LEU A 424 7.74 -3.36 -12.19
N TYR A 425 7.05 -2.34 -11.65
CA TYR A 425 5.70 -2.01 -12.10
C TYR A 425 5.68 -1.57 -13.56
N HIS A 426 6.60 -0.68 -13.95
CA HIS A 426 6.72 -0.19 -15.32
C HIS A 426 7.00 -1.34 -16.31
N PHE A 427 8.05 -2.11 -16.08
CA PHE A 427 8.46 -3.21 -16.97
C PHE A 427 7.51 -4.41 -16.90
N GLY A 428 6.94 -4.69 -15.73
CA GLY A 428 5.93 -5.71 -15.55
C GLY A 428 4.66 -5.44 -16.36
N ASN A 429 4.22 -4.18 -16.45
CA ASN A 429 3.11 -3.79 -17.34
C ASN A 429 3.46 -3.93 -18.82
N ALA A 430 4.69 -3.61 -19.21
CA ALA A 430 5.17 -3.77 -20.58
C ALA A 430 5.44 -5.25 -20.96
N GLY A 431 5.49 -6.16 -19.98
CA GLY A 431 5.92 -7.55 -20.22
C GLY A 431 7.41 -7.69 -20.51
N ARG A 432 8.21 -6.68 -20.15
CA ARG A 432 9.67 -6.67 -20.33
C ARG A 432 10.35 -7.44 -19.20
N LEU A 433 10.37 -8.77 -19.34
CA LEU A 433 10.98 -9.67 -18.35
C LEU A 433 12.48 -9.42 -18.21
N ASP A 434 13.16 -9.15 -19.32
CA ASP A 434 14.57 -8.76 -19.36
C ASP A 434 14.89 -7.58 -18.43
N LEU A 435 14.27 -6.42 -18.65
CA LEU A 435 14.49 -5.23 -17.83
C LEU A 435 14.05 -5.42 -16.38
N SER A 436 13.02 -6.25 -16.16
CA SER A 436 12.56 -6.60 -14.81
C SER A 436 13.62 -7.38 -14.03
N LEU A 437 14.23 -8.41 -14.64
CA LEU A 437 15.30 -9.19 -14.03
C LEU A 437 16.58 -8.37 -13.84
N MET A 438 16.95 -7.55 -14.84
CA MET A 438 18.10 -6.64 -14.72
C MET A 438 17.91 -5.65 -13.56
N SER A 439 16.72 -5.04 -13.45
CA SER A 439 16.41 -4.13 -12.34
C SER A 439 16.46 -4.84 -10.99
N PHE A 440 15.89 -6.05 -10.91
CA PHE A 440 15.92 -6.84 -9.68
C PHE A 440 17.36 -7.13 -9.22
N ASN A 441 18.22 -7.57 -10.15
CA ASN A 441 19.62 -7.88 -9.84
C ASN A 441 20.44 -6.64 -9.49
N THR A 442 20.30 -5.53 -10.22
CA THR A 442 20.98 -4.28 -9.91
C THR A 442 20.61 -3.78 -8.52
N PHE A 443 19.32 -3.74 -8.18
CA PHE A 443 18.90 -3.22 -6.87
C PHE A 443 19.28 -4.15 -5.71
N THR A 444 19.19 -5.47 -5.90
CA THR A 444 19.55 -6.42 -4.83
C THR A 444 21.05 -6.54 -4.62
N LYS A 445 21.87 -6.39 -5.67
CA LYS A 445 23.32 -6.59 -5.59
C LYS A 445 24.12 -5.30 -5.42
N ASP A 446 23.75 -4.24 -6.14
CA ASP A 446 24.53 -2.99 -6.17
C ASP A 446 24.05 -1.99 -5.11
N TYR A 447 22.76 -2.04 -4.74
CA TYR A 447 22.14 -1.15 -3.76
C TYR A 447 21.64 -1.86 -2.48
N ASP A 448 21.92 -3.16 -2.32
CA ASP A 448 21.51 -4.00 -1.17
C ASP A 448 20.01 -3.87 -0.77
N VAL A 449 19.15 -3.73 -1.77
CA VAL A 449 17.70 -3.57 -1.54
C VAL A 449 17.06 -4.92 -1.25
N LYS A 450 16.48 -5.07 -0.06
CA LYS A 450 15.69 -6.25 0.32
C LYS A 450 14.37 -6.30 -0.45
N PRO A 451 14.12 -7.33 -1.29
CA PRO A 451 12.86 -7.46 -2.02
C PRO A 451 11.66 -7.77 -1.11
N ASN A 452 10.48 -7.26 -1.49
CA ASN A 452 9.20 -7.55 -0.85
C ASN A 452 8.27 -8.36 -1.78
N SER A 453 7.11 -8.76 -1.26
CA SER A 453 6.11 -9.53 -2.02
C SER A 453 5.66 -8.87 -3.31
N THR A 454 5.57 -7.53 -3.33
CA THR A 454 5.17 -6.76 -4.52
C THR A 454 6.21 -6.88 -5.64
N ASN A 455 7.50 -6.89 -5.30
CA ASN A 455 8.56 -7.10 -6.29
C ASN A 455 8.36 -8.44 -7.01
N PHE A 456 8.12 -9.53 -6.27
CA PHE A 456 7.89 -10.85 -6.85
C PHE A 456 6.58 -10.96 -7.63
N GLU A 457 5.51 -10.28 -7.18
CA GLU A 457 4.27 -10.19 -7.95
C GLU A 457 4.51 -9.58 -9.33
N MET A 458 5.29 -8.49 -9.39
CA MET A 458 5.63 -7.83 -10.66
C MET A 458 6.55 -8.70 -11.52
N LEU A 459 7.45 -9.49 -10.94
CA LEU A 459 8.25 -10.48 -11.68
C LEU A 459 7.38 -11.59 -12.30
N PHE A 460 6.38 -12.11 -11.57
CA PHE A 460 5.42 -13.04 -12.17
C PHE A 460 4.60 -12.37 -13.27
N LYS A 461 4.23 -11.10 -13.09
CA LYS A 461 3.49 -10.33 -14.10
C LYS A 461 4.31 -10.14 -15.37
N SER A 462 5.59 -9.76 -15.26
CA SER A 462 6.49 -9.60 -16.40
C SER A 462 6.70 -10.93 -17.12
N LEU A 463 6.93 -12.03 -16.39
CA LEU A 463 7.06 -13.37 -16.94
C LEU A 463 5.83 -13.81 -17.74
N VAL A 464 4.63 -13.62 -17.18
CA VAL A 464 3.37 -14.00 -17.83
C VAL A 464 3.10 -13.17 -19.08
N ARG A 465 3.39 -11.85 -19.05
CA ARG A 465 3.14 -10.94 -20.17
C ARG A 465 4.19 -11.03 -21.28
N ASN A 466 5.42 -11.41 -20.95
CA ASN A 466 6.49 -11.68 -21.92
C ASN A 466 6.13 -12.86 -22.86
N GLY A 467 5.27 -13.77 -22.39
CA GLY A 467 4.91 -14.99 -23.11
C GLY A 467 5.73 -16.19 -22.66
N TYR A 468 5.22 -17.38 -22.96
CA TYR A 468 5.83 -18.64 -22.53
C TYR A 468 6.68 -19.24 -23.64
N SER A 469 7.75 -19.90 -23.20
CA SER A 469 8.70 -20.64 -24.03
C SER A 469 8.98 -22.00 -23.37
N LYS A 470 9.81 -22.83 -24.01
CA LYS A 470 10.26 -24.11 -23.44
C LYS A 470 10.92 -23.97 -22.05
N ASN A 471 11.54 -22.82 -21.76
CA ASN A 471 12.24 -22.56 -20.50
C ASN A 471 11.36 -21.85 -19.45
N PHE A 472 10.12 -21.51 -19.79
CA PHE A 472 9.19 -20.82 -18.88
C PHE A 472 9.05 -21.53 -17.51
N PRO A 473 8.91 -22.88 -17.44
CA PRO A 473 8.79 -23.57 -16.15
C PRO A 473 10.02 -23.38 -15.24
N ILE A 474 11.22 -23.30 -15.81
CA ILE A 474 12.47 -23.12 -15.08
C ILE A 474 12.49 -21.74 -14.44
N ILE A 475 12.26 -20.70 -15.23
CA ILE A 475 12.23 -19.31 -14.76
C ILE A 475 11.13 -19.13 -13.70
N HIS A 476 9.96 -19.70 -13.94
CA HIS A 476 8.85 -19.70 -12.98
C HIS A 476 9.25 -20.34 -11.64
N LYS A 477 9.88 -21.53 -11.66
CA LYS A 477 10.32 -22.23 -10.45
C LYS A 477 11.45 -21.47 -9.74
N TRP A 478 12.38 -20.88 -10.49
CA TRP A 478 13.43 -20.00 -9.97
C TRP A 478 12.86 -18.79 -9.21
N ILE A 479 11.87 -18.06 -9.79
CA ILE A 479 11.21 -16.94 -9.08
C ILE A 479 10.56 -17.42 -7.76
N LYS A 480 9.97 -18.63 -7.73
CA LYS A 480 9.37 -19.21 -6.52
C LYS A 480 10.42 -19.50 -5.45
N VAL A 481 11.57 -20.07 -5.81
CA VAL A 481 12.66 -20.38 -4.88
C VAL A 481 13.22 -19.09 -4.27
N ILE A 482 13.52 -18.09 -5.11
CA ILE A 482 14.04 -16.81 -4.62
C ILE A 482 13.02 -16.09 -3.75
N ARG A 483 11.74 -16.08 -4.13
CA ARG A 483 10.69 -15.50 -3.29
C ARG A 483 10.67 -16.11 -1.88
N LEU A 484 10.75 -17.44 -1.78
CA LEU A 484 10.77 -18.12 -0.49
C LEU A 484 12.00 -17.75 0.34
N LYS A 485 13.16 -17.61 -0.30
CA LYS A 485 14.41 -17.18 0.36
C LYS A 485 14.27 -15.79 0.98
N TRP A 486 13.65 -14.84 0.28
CA TRP A 486 13.58 -13.44 0.73
C TRP A 486 12.39 -13.12 1.63
N THR A 487 11.20 -13.65 1.35
CA THR A 487 9.98 -13.25 2.05
C THR A 487 9.38 -14.32 2.93
N LYS A 488 9.86 -15.57 2.89
CA LYS A 488 9.23 -16.74 3.54
C LYS A 488 7.72 -16.91 3.19
N GLU A 489 7.22 -16.17 2.21
CA GLU A 489 5.79 -16.02 1.96
C GLU A 489 5.31 -17.02 0.90
N MET A 490 4.31 -17.84 1.26
CA MET A 490 3.72 -18.82 0.36
C MET A 490 2.49 -18.33 -0.42
N ARG A 491 2.05 -17.09 -0.18
CA ARG A 491 0.75 -16.58 -0.67
C ARG A 491 0.59 -16.69 -2.18
N ASN A 492 -0.61 -17.11 -2.59
CA ASN A 492 -1.05 -17.08 -3.97
C ASN A 492 -1.57 -15.68 -4.33
N ASN A 493 -0.94 -15.02 -5.30
CA ASN A 493 -1.48 -13.84 -5.96
C ASN A 493 -1.92 -14.20 -7.39
N TYR A 494 -2.67 -13.31 -8.04
CA TYR A 494 -3.23 -13.56 -9.36
C TYR A 494 -2.16 -13.93 -10.40
N TRP A 495 -1.05 -13.19 -10.43
CA TRP A 495 0.01 -13.39 -11.42
C TRP A 495 0.77 -14.69 -11.21
N LYS A 496 1.06 -15.07 -9.95
CA LYS A 496 1.63 -16.38 -9.58
C LYS A 496 0.70 -17.51 -10.02
N VAL A 497 -0.58 -17.47 -9.67
CA VAL A 497 -1.55 -18.52 -10.05
C VAL A 497 -1.69 -18.62 -11.58
N LYS A 498 -1.64 -17.48 -12.28
CA LYS A 498 -1.63 -17.46 -13.75
C LYS A 498 -0.34 -18.09 -14.30
N ALA A 499 0.82 -17.79 -13.71
CA ALA A 499 2.09 -18.41 -14.08
C ALA A 499 2.09 -19.92 -13.80
N ASP A 500 1.61 -20.37 -12.63
CA ASP A 500 1.46 -21.79 -12.28
C ASP A 500 0.59 -22.51 -13.33
N SER A 501 -0.53 -21.88 -13.76
CA SER A 501 -1.40 -22.46 -14.79
C SER A 501 -0.72 -22.58 -16.17
N ILE A 502 0.14 -21.62 -16.54
CA ILE A 502 0.88 -21.67 -17.80
C ILE A 502 1.94 -22.76 -17.72
N ALA A 503 2.72 -22.79 -16.64
CA ALA A 503 3.74 -23.81 -16.43
C ALA A 503 3.15 -25.23 -16.46
N LYS A 504 1.96 -25.43 -15.88
CA LYS A 504 1.30 -26.75 -15.82
C LYS A 504 0.69 -27.23 -17.13
N PHE A 505 0.05 -26.34 -17.91
CA PHE A 505 -0.77 -26.75 -19.06
C PHE A 505 -0.17 -26.40 -20.43
N ASN A 506 0.71 -25.41 -20.50
CA ASN A 506 1.32 -24.98 -21.78
C ASN A 506 2.71 -25.55 -21.99
N CYS A 507 3.47 -25.81 -20.93
CA CYS A 507 4.85 -26.24 -21.02
C CYS A 507 4.98 -27.68 -20.53
N LEU A 508 5.55 -28.56 -21.35
CA LEU A 508 5.73 -29.98 -21.02
C LEU A 508 7.14 -30.33 -20.53
N LYS A 509 8.00 -29.32 -20.35
CA LYS A 509 9.36 -29.54 -19.87
C LYS A 509 9.34 -29.76 -18.35
N ASP A 510 9.84 -30.91 -17.91
CA ASP A 510 10.13 -31.18 -16.50
C ASP A 510 11.31 -30.33 -16.01
N VAL A 511 11.24 -29.90 -14.74
CA VAL A 511 12.20 -28.97 -14.15
C VAL A 511 12.93 -29.63 -12.99
N HIS A 512 14.21 -29.91 -13.20
CA HIS A 512 15.11 -30.41 -12.16
C HIS A 512 15.72 -29.25 -11.35
N GLU A 513 16.32 -29.56 -10.19
CA GLU A 513 16.96 -28.55 -9.36
C GLU A 513 18.23 -27.97 -10.00
N ASP A 514 18.96 -28.78 -10.77
CA ASP A 514 20.17 -28.34 -11.45
C ASP A 514 19.88 -27.34 -12.57
N ASP A 515 18.75 -27.47 -13.27
CA ASP A 515 18.27 -26.47 -14.23
C ASP A 515 18.10 -25.08 -13.57
N ILE A 516 17.65 -25.06 -12.30
CA ILE A 516 17.44 -23.82 -11.54
C ILE A 516 18.79 -23.22 -11.14
N LYS A 517 19.73 -24.05 -10.68
CA LYS A 517 21.09 -23.60 -10.33
C LYS A 517 21.83 -23.04 -11.55
N ILE A 518 21.75 -23.72 -12.70
CA ILE A 518 22.32 -23.25 -13.96
C ILE A 518 21.71 -21.92 -14.37
N PHE A 519 20.39 -21.77 -14.23
CA PHE A 519 19.75 -20.50 -14.54
C PHE A 519 20.16 -19.39 -13.56
N ASP A 520 20.30 -19.70 -12.27
CA ASP A 520 20.72 -18.75 -11.24
C ASP A 520 22.14 -18.22 -11.47
N THR A 521 23.09 -19.10 -11.83
CA THR A 521 24.45 -18.69 -12.19
C THR A 521 24.45 -17.85 -13.46
N MET A 522 23.67 -18.25 -14.46
CA MET A 522 23.54 -17.52 -15.73
C MET A 522 22.98 -16.10 -15.55
N ILE A 523 21.96 -15.92 -14.71
CA ILE A 523 21.28 -14.63 -14.52
C ILE A 523 22.00 -13.72 -13.53
N SER A 524 22.92 -14.27 -12.73
CA SER A 524 23.56 -13.55 -11.62
C SER A 524 24.21 -12.22 -12.02
N ASN A 525 24.86 -12.14 -13.18
CA ASN A 525 25.54 -10.94 -13.67
C ASN A 525 24.70 -10.10 -14.64
N PHE A 526 23.42 -10.45 -14.83
CA PHE A 526 22.52 -9.74 -15.72
C PHE A 526 21.96 -8.48 -15.02
N LYS A 527 22.62 -7.34 -15.24
CA LYS A 527 22.36 -6.05 -14.56
C LYS A 527 22.13 -4.91 -15.55
N LEU A 528 21.48 -3.83 -15.10
CA LEU A 528 21.38 -2.57 -15.86
C LEU A 528 22.77 -1.92 -16.01
N LYS A 529 23.04 -1.34 -17.18
CA LYS A 529 24.31 -0.68 -17.53
C LYS A 529 24.05 0.78 -17.94
N GLU A 530 24.96 1.68 -17.57
CA GLU A 530 24.91 3.12 -17.88
C GLU A 530 24.95 3.40 -19.40
N ASN A 531 25.76 2.66 -20.16
CA ASN A 531 26.01 2.90 -21.59
C ASN A 531 24.93 2.36 -22.54
N ASN A 532 23.72 2.07 -22.04
CA ASN A 532 22.60 1.75 -22.93
C ASN A 532 22.06 3.03 -23.57
N SER A 533 22.77 3.57 -24.56
CA SER A 533 22.43 4.76 -25.35
C SER A 533 21.05 4.72 -26.02
N SER A 534 20.33 3.59 -25.92
CA SER A 534 18.97 3.44 -26.43
C SER A 534 18.01 2.84 -25.39
N GLY A 535 18.20 3.15 -24.09
CA GLY A 535 17.27 3.13 -22.94
C GLY A 535 16.40 1.89 -22.66
N TYR A 536 15.80 1.28 -23.68
CA TYR A 536 14.92 0.13 -23.64
C TYR A 536 15.34 -0.98 -24.61
N ASN A 537 16.29 -0.72 -25.52
CA ASN A 537 16.78 -1.69 -26.51
C ASN A 537 17.89 -2.57 -25.94
N THR A 538 17.48 -3.58 -25.17
CA THR A 538 18.39 -4.55 -24.54
C THR A 538 19.10 -5.44 -25.55
N TRP A 539 18.46 -5.80 -26.67
CA TRP A 539 19.02 -6.74 -27.64
C TRP A 539 20.17 -6.16 -28.46
N SER A 540 20.03 -4.93 -28.98
CA SER A 540 21.06 -4.29 -29.81
C SER A 540 22.35 -4.10 -29.02
N ASN A 541 22.21 -3.70 -27.76
CA ASN A 541 23.32 -3.32 -26.89
C ASN A 541 23.86 -4.49 -26.06
N ALA A 542 23.27 -5.68 -26.19
CA ALA A 542 23.69 -6.87 -25.45
C ALA A 542 24.97 -7.50 -26.01
N THR A 543 25.88 -7.86 -25.09
CA THR A 543 27.03 -8.74 -25.32
C THR A 543 26.61 -10.13 -25.80
N LYS A 544 27.56 -10.93 -26.30
CA LYS A 544 27.29 -12.31 -26.75
C LYS A 544 26.63 -13.15 -25.64
N ASP A 545 27.07 -13.02 -24.40
CA ASP A 545 26.50 -13.77 -23.27
C ASP A 545 25.14 -13.24 -22.83
N GLU A 546 24.93 -11.92 -22.80
CA GLU A 546 23.62 -11.33 -22.54
C GLU A 546 22.60 -11.75 -23.61
N ARG A 547 23.01 -11.87 -24.88
CA ARG A 547 22.14 -12.41 -25.94
C ARG A 547 21.79 -13.87 -25.70
N LYS A 548 22.68 -14.69 -25.10
CA LYS A 548 22.32 -16.07 -24.68
C LYS A 548 21.24 -16.02 -23.59
N ILE A 549 21.36 -15.12 -22.61
CA ILE A 549 20.35 -14.93 -21.55
C ILE A 549 19.01 -14.49 -22.14
N LEU A 550 19.00 -13.43 -22.94
CA LEU A 550 17.82 -12.91 -23.63
C LEU A 550 17.12 -14.01 -24.47
N ARG A 551 17.92 -14.85 -25.14
CA ARG A 551 17.40 -16.02 -25.87
C ARG A 551 16.77 -17.05 -24.94
N TYR A 552 17.34 -17.27 -23.77
CA TYR A 552 16.86 -18.24 -22.77
C TYR A 552 15.53 -17.79 -22.15
N ILE A 553 15.41 -16.50 -21.80
CA ILE A 553 14.20 -15.91 -21.19
C ILE A 553 13.11 -15.52 -22.19
N ASN A 554 13.35 -15.75 -23.49
CA ASN A 554 12.42 -15.44 -24.58
C ASN A 554 12.17 -13.94 -24.80
N CYS A 555 13.18 -13.09 -24.59
CA CYS A 555 13.14 -11.66 -24.92
C CYS A 555 13.98 -11.42 -26.19
N ARG A 556 13.37 -11.55 -27.38
CA ARG A 556 14.04 -11.36 -28.68
C ARG A 556 13.24 -10.38 -29.56
N PRO A 557 13.88 -9.64 -30.47
CA PRO A 557 13.18 -8.83 -31.48
C PRO A 557 12.24 -9.66 -32.35
N ASN A 558 11.10 -9.08 -32.73
CA ASN A 558 10.06 -9.75 -33.53
C ASN A 558 10.54 -10.20 -34.92
N SER A 559 11.52 -9.50 -35.52
CA SER A 559 12.13 -9.89 -36.80
C SER A 559 12.75 -11.29 -36.74
N ILE A 560 13.51 -11.56 -35.68
CA ILE A 560 14.19 -12.84 -35.43
C ILE A 560 13.19 -13.95 -35.03
N MET A 561 12.03 -13.58 -34.48
CA MET A 561 10.95 -14.55 -34.18
C MET A 561 10.23 -15.00 -35.46
N LYS A 562 10.03 -14.10 -36.43
CA LYS A 562 9.36 -14.40 -37.71
C LYS A 562 10.19 -15.32 -38.60
N GLU A 563 11.51 -15.11 -38.69
CA GLU A 563 12.42 -15.99 -39.46
C GLU A 563 12.39 -17.46 -39.00
N LYS A 564 12.18 -17.74 -37.71
CA LYS A 564 12.11 -19.12 -37.19
C LYS A 564 10.75 -19.77 -37.31
N LEU A 565 9.67 -19.01 -37.40
CA LEU A 565 8.33 -19.55 -37.67
C LEU A 565 8.24 -20.13 -39.09
N ILE A 566 9.02 -19.59 -40.03
CA ILE A 566 9.09 -20.06 -41.41
C ILE A 566 9.93 -21.35 -41.53
N ASN A 567 10.91 -21.56 -40.63
CA ASN A 567 11.95 -22.57 -40.81
C ASN A 567 12.03 -23.70 -39.78
N ASN A 568 11.07 -23.91 -38.84
CA ASN A 568 11.13 -25.14 -38.04
C ASN A 568 9.83 -25.69 -37.43
N LYS A 569 9.80 -27.03 -37.50
CA LYS A 569 8.96 -28.04 -36.85
C LYS A 569 8.36 -27.61 -35.50
N THR A 570 7.10 -28.00 -35.30
CA THR A 570 6.33 -27.88 -34.07
C THR A 570 7.18 -28.16 -32.82
N ASN A 571 7.31 -27.17 -31.94
CA ASN A 571 7.91 -27.36 -30.62
C ASN A 571 7.05 -28.35 -29.81
N ASN A 572 7.40 -29.64 -29.81
CA ASN A 572 6.67 -30.70 -29.10
C ASN A 572 6.52 -30.44 -27.58
N LEU A 573 7.32 -29.52 -27.03
CA LEU A 573 7.31 -29.13 -25.60
C LEU A 573 6.28 -28.04 -25.24
N ILE A 574 5.55 -27.50 -26.22
CA ILE A 574 4.58 -26.42 -26.00
C ILE A 574 3.20 -26.84 -26.54
N LYS A 575 2.17 -26.79 -25.70
CA LYS A 575 0.78 -27.08 -26.09
C LYS A 575 -0.06 -25.81 -26.20
N ASN A 576 -0.59 -25.53 -27.40
CA ASN A 576 -1.42 -24.37 -27.70
C ASN A 576 -2.75 -24.74 -28.37
N ASN A 577 -3.64 -25.41 -27.62
CA ASN A 577 -4.93 -25.88 -28.14
C ASN A 577 -6.09 -25.19 -27.38
N LYS A 578 -7.27 -25.08 -28.00
CA LYS A 578 -8.49 -24.54 -27.34
C LYS A 578 -8.80 -25.24 -26.00
N ASN A 579 -8.52 -26.55 -25.89
CA ASN A 579 -8.66 -27.31 -24.66
C ASN A 579 -7.75 -26.80 -23.52
N THR A 580 -6.50 -26.40 -23.81
CA THR A 580 -5.58 -25.91 -22.75
C THR A 580 -6.03 -24.57 -22.17
N TYR A 581 -6.71 -23.73 -22.94
CA TYR A 581 -7.35 -22.51 -22.42
C TYR A 581 -8.44 -22.84 -21.39
N GLN A 582 -9.33 -23.79 -21.72
CA GLN A 582 -10.41 -24.21 -20.82
C GLN A 582 -9.85 -24.86 -19.55
N GLN A 583 -8.83 -25.72 -19.66
CA GLN A 583 -8.14 -26.33 -18.53
C GLN A 583 -7.53 -25.29 -17.58
N LYS A 584 -6.83 -24.27 -18.12
CA LYS A 584 -6.30 -23.15 -17.32
C LYS A 584 -7.40 -22.34 -16.65
N LYS A 585 -8.54 -22.12 -17.32
CA LYS A 585 -9.68 -21.41 -16.74
C LYS A 585 -10.25 -22.22 -15.56
N LYS A 586 -10.56 -23.51 -15.77
CA LYS A 586 -11.04 -24.43 -14.72
C LYS A 586 -10.07 -24.54 -13.54
N TYR A 587 -8.76 -24.63 -13.79
CA TYR A 587 -7.74 -24.68 -12.74
C TYR A 587 -7.76 -23.43 -11.84
N ARG A 588 -7.80 -22.24 -12.46
CA ARG A 588 -7.85 -20.97 -11.72
C ARG A 588 -9.16 -20.82 -10.95
N GLU A 589 -10.28 -21.23 -11.54
CA GLU A 589 -11.59 -21.27 -10.86
C GLU A 589 -11.58 -22.21 -9.65
N ASN A 590 -10.98 -23.39 -9.78
CA ASN A 590 -10.87 -24.34 -8.68
C ASN A 590 -10.02 -23.80 -7.53
N ILE A 591 -8.87 -23.17 -7.80
CA ILE A 591 -8.07 -22.51 -6.77
C ILE A 591 -8.88 -21.41 -6.08
N CYS A 592 -9.63 -20.62 -6.85
CA CYS A 592 -10.50 -19.58 -6.30
C CYS A 592 -11.59 -20.18 -5.40
N LYS A 593 -12.27 -21.25 -5.84
CA LYS A 593 -13.30 -21.97 -5.06
C LYS A 593 -12.73 -22.51 -3.74
N ILE A 594 -11.54 -23.12 -3.78
CA ILE A 594 -10.86 -23.62 -2.58
C ILE A 594 -10.55 -22.47 -1.62
N ALA A 595 -10.00 -21.36 -2.13
CA ALA A 595 -9.71 -20.18 -1.31
C ALA A 595 -10.98 -19.59 -0.67
N ILE A 596 -12.08 -19.50 -1.43
CA ILE A 596 -13.39 -19.03 -0.93
C ILE A 596 -13.92 -20.00 0.13
N LYS A 597 -13.81 -21.31 -0.07
CA LYS A 597 -14.22 -22.33 0.90
C LYS A 597 -13.47 -22.19 2.23
N HIS A 598 -12.14 -22.04 2.19
CA HIS A 598 -11.36 -21.80 3.40
C HIS A 598 -11.72 -20.49 4.09
N ALA A 599 -11.90 -19.40 3.32
CA ALA A 599 -12.28 -18.10 3.86
C ALA A 599 -13.69 -18.12 4.50
N THR A 600 -14.63 -18.87 3.93
CA THR A 600 -15.99 -19.02 4.46
C THR A 600 -15.99 -19.86 5.73
N ILE A 601 -15.27 -20.99 5.76
CA ILE A 601 -15.11 -21.81 6.98
C ILE A 601 -14.58 -20.98 8.14
N LYS A 602 -13.58 -20.12 7.90
CA LYS A 602 -13.02 -19.23 8.92
C LYS A 602 -14.05 -18.25 9.51
N ARG A 603 -15.06 -17.84 8.75
CA ARG A 603 -16.08 -16.86 9.19
C ARG A 603 -17.22 -17.49 10.00
N ILE A 604 -17.38 -18.80 9.93
CA ILE A 604 -18.51 -19.50 10.57
C ILE A 604 -18.58 -19.25 12.09
N PRO A 605 -17.47 -19.34 12.85
CA PRO A 605 -17.49 -19.04 14.30
C PRO A 605 -17.91 -17.59 14.58
N TYR A 606 -17.31 -16.62 13.88
CA TYR A 606 -17.64 -15.20 14.00
C TYR A 606 -19.08 -14.83 13.65
N ALA A 607 -19.74 -15.63 12.81
CA ALA A 607 -21.14 -15.43 12.46
C ALA A 607 -22.11 -15.93 13.52
N ALA A 608 -21.67 -16.86 14.39
CA ALA A 608 -22.47 -17.37 15.48
C ALA A 608 -22.33 -16.46 16.70
N ASP A 609 -21.08 -16.19 17.09
CA ASP A 609 -20.74 -15.24 18.14
C ASP A 609 -19.41 -14.57 17.78
N TRP A 610 -19.40 -13.24 17.82
CA TRP A 610 -18.25 -12.44 17.46
C TRP A 610 -17.06 -12.64 18.42
N TYR A 611 -17.32 -12.63 19.74
CA TYR A 611 -16.31 -12.75 20.79
C TYR A 611 -15.80 -14.19 20.86
N GLU A 612 -16.70 -15.18 20.83
CA GLU A 612 -16.32 -16.61 20.84
C GLU A 612 -15.47 -16.96 19.61
N GLY A 613 -15.85 -16.44 18.43
CA GLY A 613 -15.09 -16.62 17.19
C GLY A 613 -13.68 -16.04 17.27
N LEU A 614 -13.53 -14.85 17.87
CA LEU A 614 -12.23 -14.22 18.08
C LEU A 614 -11.38 -15.02 19.08
N ASN A 615 -11.95 -15.38 20.23
CA ASN A 615 -11.26 -16.15 21.26
C ASN A 615 -10.75 -17.49 20.74
N LYS A 616 -11.56 -18.19 19.92
CA LYS A 616 -11.14 -19.41 19.24
C LYS A 616 -9.98 -19.17 18.28
N GLU A 617 -10.04 -18.12 17.46
CA GLU A 617 -8.94 -17.80 16.55
C GLU A 617 -7.65 -17.41 17.28
N LEU A 618 -7.75 -16.68 18.40
CA LEU A 618 -6.59 -16.31 19.22
C LEU A 618 -5.93 -17.55 19.85
N LYS A 619 -6.71 -18.50 20.36
CA LYS A 619 -6.22 -19.79 20.88
C LYS A 619 -5.57 -20.66 19.79
N ASP A 620 -6.25 -20.83 18.65
CA ASP A 620 -5.75 -21.60 17.51
C ASP A 620 -4.42 -21.05 16.95
N ARG A 621 -4.18 -19.74 17.13
CA ARG A 621 -2.97 -19.06 16.67
C ARG A 621 -1.94 -18.82 17.77
N LYS A 622 -2.21 -19.26 19.02
CA LYS A 622 -1.35 -19.07 20.19
C LYS A 622 -0.99 -17.60 20.43
N LEU A 623 -1.99 -16.73 20.37
CA LEU A 623 -1.84 -15.27 20.53
C LEU A 623 -2.20 -14.77 21.93
N LEU A 624 -2.66 -15.65 22.82
CA LEU A 624 -2.92 -15.38 24.22
C LEU A 624 -1.75 -15.90 25.07
N GLN A 625 -1.49 -15.22 26.19
CA GLN A 625 -0.63 -15.78 27.23
C GLN A 625 -1.36 -16.97 27.88
N GLU A 626 -0.64 -17.99 28.32
CA GLU A 626 -1.22 -19.24 28.85
C GLU A 626 -2.14 -19.05 30.08
N THR A 627 -2.19 -17.84 30.64
CA THR A 627 -2.94 -17.49 31.87
C THR A 627 -4.07 -16.47 31.69
N THR A 628 -4.35 -15.96 30.49
CA THR A 628 -5.38 -14.92 30.29
C THR A 628 -6.54 -15.40 29.42
N SER A 629 -7.64 -15.82 30.07
CA SER A 629 -8.96 -15.79 29.44
C SER A 629 -9.42 -14.33 29.37
N LEU A 630 -9.72 -13.87 28.15
CA LEU A 630 -10.45 -12.61 27.95
C LEU A 630 -11.92 -12.87 28.30
N ASP A 631 -12.29 -12.50 29.53
CA ASP A 631 -13.69 -12.34 29.96
C ASP A 631 -14.20 -10.93 29.64
#